data_AF-A0A933I8Y8-F1
#
_entry.id   AF-A0A933I8Y8-F1
#
_cell.length_a   1.000
_cell.length_b   1.000
_cell.length_c   1.000
_cell.angle_alpha   90.00
_cell.angle_beta   90.00
_cell.angle_gamma   90.00
#
_symmetry.space_group_name_H-M   'P 1'
#
loop_
_entity.id
_entity.type
_entity.pdbx_description
1 polymer ?
#
loop_
_entity_poly.entity_id
_entity_poly.type
_entity_poly.pdbx_seq_one_letter_code
_entity_poly.pdbx_strand_id
1 'polypeptide(L)' 'MSILTLPAHFDGNRICLDEPFGLQPNTNLIVTILPRQEPDNEHRDWLRLSSQKLEDAYGKNEPEYSSNLLKEVNPNYEAR' A
#
# COMPACT_ATOMS: atom_id res chain seq x y z
N MET A 1 17.01 -20.81 -16.11
CA MET A 1 17.30 -19.36 -16.10
C MET A 1 16.31 -18.71 -15.15
N SER A 2 16.78 -18.17 -14.02
CA SER A 2 15.93 -17.45 -13.06
C SER A 2 15.88 -15.98 -13.45
N ILE A 3 14.69 -15.47 -13.73
CA ILE A 3 14.47 -14.03 -13.91
C ILE A 3 14.43 -13.41 -12.51
N LEU A 4 15.22 -12.37 -12.29
CA LEU A 4 15.19 -11.56 -11.07
C LEU A 4 14.57 -10.21 -11.41
N THR A 5 13.50 -9.84 -10.72
CA THR A 5 12.88 -8.51 -10.85
C THR A 5 13.50 -7.59 -9.82
N LEU A 6 14.11 -6.50 -10.28
CA LEU A 6 14.70 -5.47 -9.42
C LEU A 6 13.86 -4.19 -9.54
N PRO A 7 13.45 -3.57 -8.42
CA PRO A 7 12.77 -2.29 -8.44
C PRO A 7 13.73 -1.19 -8.94
N ALA A 8 13.21 -0.32 -9.80
CA ALA A 8 13.97 0.74 -10.42
C ALA A 8 13.05 1.87 -10.86
N HIS A 9 13.58 3.09 -10.87
CA HIS A 9 12.91 4.27 -11.42
C HIS A 9 13.77 4.96 -12.48
N PHE A 10 13.10 5.74 -13.34
CA PHE A 10 13.78 6.66 -14.24
C PHE A 10 13.92 8.02 -13.54
N ASP A 11 15.16 8.48 -13.34
CA ASP A 11 15.45 9.76 -12.66
C ASP A 11 15.31 10.99 -13.57
N GLY A 12 14.91 10.79 -14.83
CA GLY A 12 14.87 11.82 -15.87
C GLY A 12 16.05 11.75 -16.85
N ASN A 13 17.11 11.00 -16.51
CA ASN A 13 18.31 10.87 -17.34
C ASN A 13 18.77 9.41 -17.51
N ARG A 14 18.61 8.56 -16.49
CA ARG A 14 19.00 7.15 -16.49
C ARG A 14 18.03 6.28 -15.68
N ILE A 15 18.11 4.97 -15.89
CA ILE A 15 17.42 3.98 -15.06
C ILE A 15 18.27 3.75 -13.80
N CYS A 16 17.68 3.98 -12.63
CA CYS A 16 18.31 3.82 -11.32
C CYS A 16 17.65 2.64 -10.61
N LEU A 17 18.46 1.65 -10.17
CA LEU A 17 17.97 0.62 -9.27
C LEU A 17 17.68 1.24 -7.91
N ASP A 18 16.53 0.92 -7.32
CA ASP A 18 16.13 1.46 -6.02
C ASP A 18 16.97 0.87 -4.89
N GLU A 19 17.49 -0.34 -5.11
CA GLU A 19 18.40 -1.04 -4.19
C GLU A 19 19.74 -1.34 -4.87
N PRO A 20 20.87 -1.31 -4.13
CA PRO A 20 22.17 -1.68 -4.68
C PRO A 20 22.19 -3.13 -5.18
N PHE A 21 22.56 -3.32 -6.44
CA PHE A 21 22.72 -4.65 -7.03
C PHE A 21 24.00 -4.73 -7.87
N GLY A 22 24.78 -5.78 -7.67
CA GLY A 22 26.04 -5.99 -8.39
C GLY A 22 25.80 -6.49 -9.82
N LEU A 23 25.84 -5.58 -10.79
CA LEU A 23 25.78 -5.92 -12.22
C LEU A 23 27.18 -6.04 -12.81
N GLN A 24 27.46 -7.18 -13.47
CA GLN A 24 28.70 -7.33 -14.23
C GLN A 24 28.61 -6.54 -15.55
N PRO A 25 29.73 -6.00 -16.07
CA PRO A 25 29.74 -5.35 -17.38
C PRO A 25 29.17 -6.27 -18.46
N ASN A 26 28.32 -5.72 -19.35
CA ASN A 26 27.68 -6.43 -20.45
C ASN A 26 26.69 -7.55 -20.03
N THR A 27 26.14 -7.49 -18.82
CA THR A 27 25.02 -8.36 -18.42
C THR A 27 23.80 -8.08 -19.30
N ASN A 28 23.21 -9.12 -19.90
CA ASN A 28 21.97 -8.98 -20.67
C ASN A 28 20.79 -8.67 -19.74
N LEU A 29 20.07 -7.59 -20.01
CA LEU A 29 18.93 -7.14 -19.22
C LEU A 29 17.64 -7.15 -20.04
N ILE A 30 16.53 -7.48 -19.37
CA ILE A 30 15.17 -7.28 -19.90
C ILE A 30 14.57 -6.11 -19.12
N VAL A 31 14.23 -5.02 -19.83
CA VAL A 31 13.63 -3.83 -19.22
C VAL A 31 12.14 -3.82 -19.51
N THR A 32 11.33 -3.79 -18.45
CA THR A 32 9.88 -3.64 -18.54
C THR A 32 9.51 -2.22 -18.10
N ILE A 33 8.87 -1.45 -18.96
CA ILE A 33 8.40 -0.11 -18.61
C ILE A 33 6.99 -0.21 -18.06
N LEU A 34 6.84 0.11 -16.77
CA LEU A 34 5.53 0.21 -16.14
C LEU A 34 4.91 1.55 -16.57
N PRO A 35 3.69 1.55 -17.14
CA PRO A 35 3.01 2.80 -17.46
C PRO A 35 2.84 3.60 -16.17
N ARG A 36 2.99 4.92 -16.26
CA ARG A 36 2.64 5.80 -15.15
C ARG A 36 1.16 5.55 -14.86
N GLN A 37 0.88 4.93 -13.72
CA GLN A 37 -0.45 4.96 -13.16
C GLN A 37 -0.68 6.41 -12.74
N GLU A 38 -1.23 7.21 -13.66
CA GLU A 38 -2.01 8.35 -13.20
C GLU A 38 -2.98 7.78 -12.17
N PRO A 39 -3.07 8.35 -10.96
CA PRO A 39 -3.95 7.83 -9.94
C PRO A 39 -5.33 7.80 -10.58
N ASP A 40 -5.80 6.58 -10.88
CA ASP A 40 -7.06 6.40 -11.56
C ASP A 40 -8.11 7.14 -10.73
N ASN A 41 -9.08 7.75 -11.40
CA ASN A 41 -10.14 8.47 -10.71
C ASN A 41 -10.76 7.56 -9.63
N GLU A 42 -10.87 6.25 -9.92
CA GLU A 42 -11.26 5.24 -8.93
C GLU A 42 -10.34 5.18 -7.70
N HIS A 43 -9.01 5.17 -7.87
CA HIS A 43 -8.09 5.14 -6.72
C HIS A 43 -8.22 6.39 -5.85
N ARG A 44 -8.39 7.56 -6.47
CA ARG A 44 -8.60 8.82 -5.74
C ARG A 44 -9.94 8.84 -5.02
N ASP A 45 -11.00 8.37 -5.68
CA ASP A 45 -12.33 8.27 -5.11
C ASP A 45 -12.37 7.27 -3.94
N TRP A 46 -11.64 6.17 -4.08
CA TRP A 46 -11.49 5.16 -3.02
C TRP A 46 -10.74 5.71 -1.80
N LEU A 47 -9.64 6.44 -2.00
CA LEU A 47 -8.92 7.11 -0.92
C LEU A 47 -9.78 8.15 -0.21
N ARG A 48 -10.54 8.95 -0.98
CA ARG A 48 -11.46 9.94 -0.43
C ARG A 48 -12.55 9.29 0.41
N LEU A 49 -13.20 8.26 -0.12
CA LEU A 49 -14.23 7.51 0.60
C LEU A 49 -13.67 6.89 1.88
N SER A 50 -12.51 6.25 1.81
CA SER A 50 -11.86 5.61 2.96
C SER A 50 -11.52 6.63 4.04
N SER A 51 -10.97 7.78 3.68
CA SER A 51 -10.66 8.86 4.63
C SER A 51 -11.92 9.39 5.30
N GLN A 52 -13.00 9.62 4.53
CA GLN A 52 -14.26 10.10 5.08
C GLN A 52 -14.88 9.08 6.03
N LYS A 53 -14.85 7.80 5.67
CA LYS A 53 -15.41 6.74 6.52
C LYS A 53 -14.61 6.52 7.80
N LEU A 54 -13.29 6.72 7.75
CA LEU A 54 -12.46 6.71 8.94
C LEU A 54 -12.81 7.87 9.88
N GLU A 55 -13.01 9.08 9.34
CA GLU A 55 -13.45 10.23 10.14
C GLU A 55 -14.85 9.99 10.75
N ASP A 56 -15.78 9.46 9.97
CA ASP A 56 -17.13 9.11 10.44
C ASP A 56 -17.08 8.09 11.60
N ALA A 57 -16.15 7.13 11.54
CA ALA A 57 -16.01 6.08 12.55
C ALA A 57 -15.57 6.62 13.92
N TYR A 58 -14.92 7.79 13.98
CA TYR A 58 -14.58 8.48 15.23
C TYR A 58 -15.39 9.77 15.43
N GLY A 59 -16.47 9.92 14.66
CA GLY A 59 -17.33 11.09 14.67
C GLY A 59 -18.33 11.07 15.82
N LYS A 60 -19.01 12.20 16.04
CA LYS A 60 -20.02 12.35 17.12
C LYS A 60 -21.21 11.39 17.02
N ASN A 61 -21.40 10.79 15.85
CA ASN A 61 -22.48 9.84 15.56
C ASN A 61 -21.99 8.39 15.59
N GLU A 62 -20.78 8.12 16.09
CA GLU A 62 -20.29 6.76 16.30
C GLU A 62 -21.25 6.01 17.25
N PRO A 63 -21.74 4.82 16.86
CA PRO A 63 -22.61 4.04 17.73
C PRO A 63 -21.82 3.46 18.90
N GLU A 64 -22.43 3.45 20.09
CA GLU A 64 -21.83 2.85 21.28
C GLU A 64 -21.73 1.32 21.12
N TYR A 65 -20.50 0.80 21.09
CA TYR A 65 -20.23 -0.63 20.98
C TYR A 65 -20.11 -1.29 22.37
N SER A 66 -21.24 -1.42 23.06
CA SER A 66 -21.24 -1.98 24.41
C SER A 66 -20.98 -3.50 24.43
N SER A 67 -20.54 -4.03 25.58
CA SER A 67 -20.16 -5.46 25.73
C SER A 67 -21.28 -6.46 25.41
N ASN A 68 -22.55 -6.03 25.39
CA ASN A 68 -23.68 -6.89 25.02
C ASN A 68 -23.73 -7.24 23.52
N LEU A 69 -22.97 -6.53 22.68
CA LEU A 69 -22.85 -6.81 21.25
C LEU A 69 -21.77 -7.86 20.96
N LEU A 70 -20.97 -8.24 21.96
CA LEU A 70 -19.94 -9.25 21.81
C LEU A 70 -20.59 -10.62 21.62
N LYS A 71 -20.26 -11.29 20.51
CA LYS A 71 -20.66 -12.68 20.28
C LYS A 71 -20.01 -13.63 21.30
N GLU A 72 -18.74 -13.41 21.60
CA GLU A 72 -17.96 -14.14 22.59
C GLU A 72 -17.02 -13.16 23.29
N VAL A 73 -16.88 -13.28 24.61
CA VAL A 73 -16.03 -12.41 25.41
C VAL A 73 -14.59 -12.93 25.38
N ASN A 74 -13.63 -12.07 25.05
CA ASN A 74 -12.21 -12.40 25.15
C ASN A 74 -11.73 -12.21 26.61
N PRO A 75 -11.43 -13.30 27.36
CA PRO A 75 -11.02 -13.20 28.76
C PRO A 75 -9.64 -12.58 28.96
N ASN A 76 -8.82 -12.50 27.90
CA ASN A 76 -7.48 -11.91 27.93
C ASN A 76 -7.46 -10.46 27.42
N TYR A 77 -8.64 -9.86 27.17
CA TYR A 77 -8.70 -8.46 26.76
C TYR A 77 -8.39 -7.56 27.97
N GLU A 78 -7.23 -6.93 27.96
CA GLU A 78 -6.89 -5.90 28.94
C GLU A 78 -7.70 -4.63 28.62
N ALA A 79 -8.92 -4.56 29.16
CA ALA A 79 -9.64 -3.30 29.22
C ALA A 79 -8.86 -2.35 30.14
N ARG A 80 -8.29 -1.29 29.57
CA ARG A 80 -7.69 -0.18 30.33
C ARG A 80 -8.78 0.67 30.99
#